data_AF-A0A952YX17-F1
#
_entry.id   AF-A0A952YX17-F1
#
_cell.length_a   1.000
_cell.length_b   1.000
_cell.length_c   1.000
_cell.angle_alpha   90.00
_cell.angle_beta   90.00
_cell.angle_gamma   90.00
#
_symmetry.space_group_name_H-M   'P 1'
#
loop_
_entity.id
_entity.type
_entity.pdbx_description
1 polymer ?
#
loop_
_entity_poly.entity_id
_entity_poly.type
_entity_poly.pdbx_seq_one_letter_code
_entity_poly.pdbx_strand_id
1 'polypeptide(L)'
;MINEKSLYSSFPPLEKALDEPNGLLAVGGDLSPQRLIEAYRKGIFPWFNENEPIFWWSPNPRMVLFPQELKISRSLRKTLHKNCYQVRTDTAFNQVMHACAAPRKGQSGTWIHPEMIAAYTALHDMGLAHSVETWIDDELVGGLYGIALGKVFFGESMFSRLTDASKIAFVHLVKQLQYWEFGLIDCQVKTHHLASLGAREISRLNFSQHLETLITDGEIGDKWNFERMLLEIF
;
A
#
# COMPACT_ATOMS: atom_id res chain seq x y z
N MET A 1 -16.35 -35.05 -14.38
CA MET A 1 -16.67 -33.71 -13.85
C MET A 1 -15.61 -33.37 -12.83
N ILE A 2 -14.59 -32.62 -13.23
CA ILE A 2 -13.53 -32.16 -12.32
C ILE A 2 -14.14 -31.01 -11.53
N ASN A 3 -14.10 -31.14 -10.21
CA ASN A 3 -14.67 -30.17 -9.29
C ASN A 3 -13.82 -28.90 -9.31
N GLU A 4 -14.26 -27.86 -10.02
CA GLU A 4 -13.56 -26.56 -10.17
C GLU A 4 -13.33 -25.82 -8.83
N LYS A 5 -13.91 -26.32 -7.72
CA LYS A 5 -13.71 -25.77 -6.36
C LYS A 5 -12.37 -26.13 -5.69
N SER A 6 -11.45 -26.80 -6.38
CA SER A 6 -10.20 -27.34 -5.79
C SER A 6 -8.89 -26.77 -6.38
N LEU A 7 -8.88 -25.58 -6.99
CA LEU A 7 -7.63 -24.96 -7.47
C LEU A 7 -7.02 -23.87 -6.57
N TYR A 8 -7.71 -23.44 -5.51
CA TYR A 8 -7.17 -22.43 -4.59
C TYR A 8 -7.03 -23.03 -3.19
N SER A 9 -5.82 -23.49 -2.87
CA SER A 9 -5.46 -23.80 -1.48
C SER A 9 -5.48 -22.49 -0.68
N SER A 10 -6.31 -22.44 0.36
CA SER A 10 -6.33 -21.36 1.35
C SER A 10 -4.94 -21.13 1.91
N PHE A 11 -4.60 -19.87 2.20
CA PHE A 11 -3.39 -19.57 2.96
C PHE A 11 -3.34 -20.32 4.30
N PRO A 12 -2.15 -20.77 4.74
CA PRO A 12 -1.98 -21.41 6.05
C PRO A 12 -2.23 -20.40 7.19
N PRO A 13 -2.50 -20.89 8.41
CA PRO A 13 -2.64 -20.03 9.59
C PRO A 13 -1.41 -19.15 9.82
N LEU A 14 -1.60 -17.90 10.24
CA LEU A 14 -0.52 -16.92 10.40
C LEU A 14 0.53 -17.33 11.44
N GLU A 15 0.15 -18.18 12.40
CA GLU A 15 1.04 -18.74 13.41
C GLU A 15 2.13 -19.64 12.83
N LYS A 16 1.96 -20.10 11.58
CA LYS A 16 2.94 -20.92 10.86
C LYS A 16 4.01 -20.09 10.13
N ALA A 17 3.87 -18.77 10.08
CA ALA A 17 4.90 -17.93 9.47
C ALA A 17 6.21 -18.04 10.28
N LEU A 18 7.32 -18.17 9.55
CA LEU A 18 8.64 -18.33 10.14
C LEU A 18 9.06 -17.09 10.93
N ASP A 19 9.85 -17.30 11.99
CA ASP A 19 10.55 -16.21 12.69
C ASP A 19 11.76 -15.72 11.87
N GLU A 20 12.43 -16.63 11.14
CA GLU A 20 13.53 -16.31 10.24
C GLU A 20 13.45 -17.14 8.94
N PRO A 21 13.39 -16.51 7.75
CA PRO A 21 13.23 -15.07 7.54
C PRO A 21 11.85 -14.60 8.03
N ASN A 22 11.83 -13.49 8.78
CA ASN A 22 10.64 -13.02 9.51
C ASN A 22 9.41 -12.87 8.61
N GLY A 23 8.41 -13.70 8.90
CA GLY A 23 7.09 -13.61 8.30
C GLY A 23 6.89 -14.49 7.07
N LEU A 24 7.90 -15.20 6.55
CA LEU A 24 7.69 -16.09 5.40
C LEU A 24 6.66 -17.17 5.76
N LEU A 25 5.55 -17.22 5.01
CA LEU A 25 4.38 -18.03 5.35
C LEU A 25 4.09 -19.11 4.31
N ALA A 26 4.22 -18.79 3.02
CA ALA A 26 3.93 -19.73 1.94
C ALA A 26 4.77 -19.41 0.68
N VAL A 27 4.86 -20.40 -0.21
CA VAL A 27 5.59 -20.32 -1.49
C VAL A 27 4.69 -20.80 -2.63
N GLY A 28 4.72 -20.11 -3.76
CA GLY A 28 4.00 -20.46 -4.99
C GLY A 28 2.55 -19.94 -5.04
N GLY A 29 1.75 -20.57 -5.90
CA GLY A 29 0.42 -20.08 -6.28
C GLY A 29 0.49 -19.14 -7.47
N ASP A 30 -0.32 -18.08 -7.45
CA ASP A 30 -0.44 -17.09 -8.52
C ASP A 30 -0.71 -15.69 -7.94
N LEU A 31 -0.70 -14.66 -8.78
CA LEU A 31 -1.10 -13.29 -8.44
C LEU A 31 -2.50 -12.95 -8.95
N SER A 32 -3.41 -13.94 -9.01
CA SER A 32 -4.80 -13.65 -9.39
C SER A 32 -5.44 -12.66 -8.41
N PRO A 33 -6.33 -11.77 -8.88
CA PRO A 33 -7.00 -10.81 -8.01
C PRO A 33 -7.66 -11.45 -6.79
N GLN A 34 -8.31 -12.60 -6.96
CA GLN A 34 -8.98 -13.33 -5.88
C GLN A 34 -7.99 -13.77 -4.80
N ARG A 35 -6.83 -14.30 -5.20
CA ARG A 35 -5.79 -14.75 -4.27
C ARG A 35 -5.12 -13.58 -3.54
N LEU A 36 -4.87 -12.47 -4.23
CA LEU A 36 -4.36 -11.25 -3.61
C LEU A 36 -5.33 -10.70 -2.58
N ILE A 37 -6.62 -10.58 -2.93
CA ILE A 37 -7.66 -10.13 -2.00
C ILE A 37 -7.69 -11.05 -0.77
N GLU A 38 -7.67 -12.37 -0.94
CA GLU A 38 -7.61 -13.32 0.17
C GLU A 38 -6.37 -13.09 1.05
N ALA A 39 -5.20 -12.87 0.44
CA ALA A 39 -3.95 -12.62 1.14
C ALA A 39 -4.07 -11.34 1.99
N TYR A 40 -4.46 -10.21 1.40
CA TYR A 40 -4.56 -8.94 2.11
C TYR A 40 -5.59 -8.96 3.24
N ARG A 41 -6.74 -9.63 3.04
CA ARG A 41 -7.74 -9.83 4.10
C ARG A 41 -7.18 -10.55 5.32
N LYS A 42 -6.20 -11.44 5.11
CA LYS A 42 -5.49 -12.18 6.16
C LYS A 42 -4.21 -11.49 6.63
N GLY A 43 -3.89 -10.30 6.12
CA GLY A 43 -2.65 -9.60 6.47
C GLY A 43 -1.40 -10.24 5.87
N ILE A 44 -1.53 -10.82 4.68
CA ILE A 44 -0.48 -11.48 3.91
C ILE A 44 -0.23 -10.66 2.65
N PHE A 45 1.03 -10.48 2.25
CA PHE A 45 1.38 -9.81 1.00
C PHE A 45 2.44 -10.59 0.22
N PRO A 46 2.43 -10.52 -1.12
CA PRO A 46 3.47 -11.10 -1.96
C PRO A 46 4.73 -10.22 -1.95
N TRP A 47 5.91 -10.83 -1.88
CA TRP A 47 7.16 -10.10 -2.07
C TRP A 47 8.29 -11.05 -2.51
N PHE A 48 8.74 -10.92 -3.75
CA PHE A 48 9.72 -11.81 -4.39
C PHE A 48 10.41 -11.09 -5.56
N ASN A 49 11.53 -11.62 -6.04
CA ASN A 49 12.19 -11.13 -7.25
C ASN A 49 11.66 -11.83 -8.51
N GLU A 50 11.83 -11.22 -9.69
CA GLU A 50 11.25 -11.69 -10.98
C GLU A 50 11.57 -13.17 -11.34
N ASN A 51 12.68 -13.72 -10.84
CA ASN A 51 13.11 -15.10 -11.11
C ASN A 51 12.94 -16.04 -9.91
N GLU A 52 12.25 -15.59 -8.87
CA GLU A 52 11.94 -16.37 -7.67
C GLU A 52 10.49 -16.85 -7.73
N PRO A 53 10.15 -17.97 -7.03
CA PRO A 53 8.76 -18.29 -6.80
C PRO A 53 8.09 -17.19 -5.97
N ILE A 54 6.77 -17.05 -6.09
CA ILE A 54 5.99 -16.11 -5.28
C ILE A 54 6.17 -16.46 -3.79
N PHE A 55 6.71 -15.55 -3.00
CA PHE A 55 6.76 -15.66 -1.54
C PHE A 55 5.68 -14.81 -0.91
N TRP A 56 5.01 -15.39 0.09
CA TRP A 56 3.92 -14.74 0.82
C TRP A 56 4.34 -14.50 2.28
N TRP A 57 4.16 -13.28 2.74
CA TRP A 57 4.73 -12.79 4.00
C TRP A 57 3.68 -12.26 4.97
N SER A 58 3.89 -12.51 6.26
CA SER A 58 3.17 -11.90 7.38
C SER A 58 4.12 -11.71 8.58
N PRO A 59 4.94 -10.64 8.59
CA PRO A 59 5.97 -10.41 9.60
C PRO A 59 5.39 -10.12 10.99
N ASN A 60 6.21 -10.38 12.02
CA ASN A 60 5.95 -10.03 13.41
C ASN A 60 7.21 -9.40 14.03
N PRO A 61 7.19 -8.13 14.46
CA PRO A 61 6.05 -7.20 14.44
C PRO A 61 5.68 -6.71 13.02
N ARG A 62 4.49 -6.10 12.91
CA ARG A 62 3.98 -5.45 11.70
C ARG A 62 4.03 -3.93 11.88
N MET A 63 4.58 -3.19 10.92
CA MET A 63 4.56 -1.72 10.95
C MET A 63 3.22 -1.20 10.42
N VAL A 64 2.61 -0.27 11.14
CA VAL A 64 1.34 0.37 10.78
C VAL A 64 1.37 1.87 11.06
N LEU A 65 0.50 2.63 10.41
CA LEU A 65 0.16 4.00 10.79
C LEU A 65 -1.35 4.06 11.07
N PHE A 66 -1.71 4.47 12.28
CA PHE A 66 -3.08 4.89 12.56
C PHE A 66 -3.24 6.30 11.98
N PRO A 67 -4.25 6.59 11.13
CA PRO A 67 -4.34 7.88 10.46
C PRO A 67 -4.28 9.08 11.42
N GLN A 68 -4.84 8.95 12.63
CA GLN A 68 -4.81 10.00 13.68
C GLN A 68 -3.42 10.25 14.29
N GLU A 69 -2.47 9.33 14.13
CA GLU A 69 -1.10 9.44 14.66
C GLU A 69 -0.14 10.12 13.67
N LEU A 70 -0.61 10.62 12.51
CA LEU A 70 0.22 11.28 11.50
C LEU A 70 1.03 12.43 12.08
N LYS A 71 2.35 12.37 11.88
CA LYS A 71 3.29 13.43 12.25
C LYS A 71 3.74 14.19 11.01
N ILE A 72 3.49 15.50 11.02
CA ILE A 72 3.96 16.42 9.98
C ILE A 72 5.03 17.33 10.58
N SER A 73 6.27 17.17 10.11
CA SER A 73 7.39 17.99 10.56
C SER A 73 7.19 19.46 10.19
N ARG A 74 7.90 20.37 10.88
CA ARG A 74 7.82 21.81 10.58
C ARG A 74 8.25 22.12 9.14
N SER A 75 9.26 21.44 8.61
CA SER A 75 9.72 21.65 7.23
C SER A 75 8.69 21.16 6.22
N LEU A 76 8.12 19.96 6.43
CA LEU A 76 7.08 19.42 5.55
C LEU A 76 5.82 20.30 5.56
N ARG A 77 5.42 20.81 6.73
CA ARG A 77 4.30 21.77 6.83
C ARG A 77 4.54 23.01 5.97
N LYS A 78 5.75 23.58 6.00
CA LYS A 78 6.11 24.70 5.12
C LYS A 78 6.01 24.32 3.63
N THR A 79 6.45 23.12 3.25
CA THR A 79 6.31 22.64 1.87
C THR A 79 4.85 22.54 1.46
N LEU A 80 4.00 21.97 2.32
CA LEU A 80 2.57 21.82 2.08
C LEU A 80 1.89 23.18 1.87
N HIS A 81 2.17 24.18 2.72
CA HIS A 81 1.56 25.53 2.64
C HIS A 81 1.94 26.32 1.38
N LYS A 82 3.03 25.97 0.68
CA LYS A 82 3.38 26.67 -0.56
C LYS A 82 2.37 26.43 -1.67
N ASN A 83 1.64 25.31 -1.64
CA ASN A 83 0.65 24.92 -2.64
C ASN A 83 1.16 25.03 -4.09
N CYS A 84 2.45 24.78 -4.31
CA CYS A 84 3.08 24.75 -5.63
C CYS A 84 3.04 23.33 -6.26
N TYR A 85 1.97 22.59 -6.02
CA TYR A 85 1.78 21.22 -6.51
C TYR A 85 0.28 20.93 -6.66
N GLN A 86 -0.05 19.92 -7.45
CA GLN A 86 -1.40 19.34 -7.52
C GLN A 86 -1.35 17.92 -6.99
N VAL A 87 -2.37 17.52 -6.24
CA VAL A 87 -2.60 16.12 -5.90
C VAL A 87 -3.70 15.57 -6.77
N ARG A 88 -3.42 14.44 -7.42
CA ARG A 88 -4.38 13.67 -8.21
C ARG A 88 -4.44 12.24 -7.69
N THR A 89 -5.52 11.55 -7.98
CA THR A 89 -5.71 10.16 -7.58
C THR A 89 -6.25 9.34 -8.72
N ASP A 90 -5.77 8.10 -8.84
CA ASP A 90 -6.22 7.14 -9.85
C ASP A 90 -6.16 7.66 -11.30
N THR A 91 -5.35 8.69 -11.58
CA THR A 91 -5.19 9.26 -12.93
C THR A 91 -3.98 8.69 -13.67
N ALA A 92 -3.01 8.15 -12.93
CA ALA A 92 -1.76 7.66 -13.48
C ALA A 92 -1.20 6.43 -12.75
N PHE A 93 -2.07 5.49 -12.32
CA PHE A 93 -1.70 4.30 -11.54
C PHE A 93 -0.49 3.53 -12.11
N ASN A 94 -0.52 3.20 -13.40
CA ASN A 94 0.60 2.49 -14.04
C ASN A 94 1.90 3.32 -14.05
N GLN A 95 1.81 4.64 -14.24
CA GLN A 95 3.00 5.50 -14.18
C GLN A 95 3.59 5.53 -12.77
N VAL A 96 2.75 5.54 -11.74
CA VAL A 96 3.18 5.44 -10.33
C VAL A 96 3.87 4.10 -10.07
N MET A 97 3.28 2.98 -10.51
CA MET A 97 3.91 1.66 -10.35
C MET A 97 5.27 1.57 -11.05
N HIS A 98 5.35 2.02 -12.31
CA HIS A 98 6.62 2.04 -13.04
C HIS A 98 7.66 2.98 -12.39
N ALA A 99 7.24 4.11 -11.84
CA ALA A 99 8.12 5.01 -11.12
C ALA A 99 8.60 4.42 -9.77
N CYS A 100 7.75 3.66 -9.08
CA CYS A 100 8.13 2.86 -7.91
C CYS A 100 9.08 1.71 -8.27
N ALA A 101 8.93 1.14 -9.47
CA ALA A 101 9.76 0.04 -9.96
C ALA A 101 11.18 0.48 -10.38
N ALA A 102 11.35 1.77 -10.68
CA ALA A 102 12.60 2.31 -11.18
C ALA A 102 13.75 2.12 -10.16
N PRO A 103 14.97 1.77 -10.63
CA PRO A 103 16.11 1.60 -9.74
C PRO A 103 16.38 2.86 -8.91
N ARG A 104 16.51 2.68 -7.60
CA ARG A 104 16.99 3.76 -6.71
C ARG A 104 18.50 3.87 -6.85
N LYS A 105 19.06 5.08 -6.70
CA LYS A 105 20.51 5.31 -6.77
C LYS A 105 21.23 4.32 -5.83
N GLY A 106 22.04 3.42 -6.40
CA GLY A 106 22.83 2.44 -5.64
C GLY A 106 22.11 1.14 -5.27
N GLN A 107 20.90 0.86 -5.79
CA GLN A 107 20.19 -0.41 -5.58
C GLN A 107 19.93 -1.13 -6.91
N SER A 108 20.14 -2.45 -6.90
CA SER A 108 19.81 -3.35 -8.01
C SER A 108 18.33 -3.69 -7.99
N GLY A 109 17.57 -3.11 -8.93
CA GLY A 109 16.17 -3.45 -9.19
C GLY A 109 15.21 -3.21 -8.02
N THR A 110 13.93 -3.49 -8.27
CA THR A 110 12.90 -3.57 -7.23
C THR A 110 12.14 -4.88 -7.44
N TRP A 111 11.39 -5.31 -6.43
CA TRP A 111 10.48 -6.45 -6.53
C TRP A 111 9.26 -6.17 -7.44
N ILE A 112 9.14 -4.96 -7.99
CA ILE A 112 8.03 -4.56 -8.86
C ILE A 112 8.43 -4.85 -10.32
N HIS A 113 8.26 -6.11 -10.72
CA HIS A 113 8.48 -6.58 -12.09
C HIS A 113 7.15 -6.65 -12.88
N PRO A 114 7.15 -6.93 -14.19
CA PRO A 114 5.96 -6.82 -15.03
C PRO A 114 4.74 -7.63 -14.54
N GLU A 115 4.96 -8.79 -13.94
CA GLU A 115 3.89 -9.62 -13.36
C GLU A 115 3.17 -8.92 -12.19
N MET A 116 3.94 -8.28 -11.29
CA MET A 116 3.39 -7.48 -10.19
C MET A 116 2.63 -6.26 -10.73
N ILE A 117 3.16 -5.60 -11.76
CA ILE A 117 2.45 -4.46 -12.38
C ILE A 117 1.11 -4.91 -12.95
N ALA A 118 1.08 -6.02 -13.70
CA ALA A 118 -0.15 -6.55 -14.27
C ALA A 118 -1.18 -6.91 -13.17
N ALA A 119 -0.74 -7.58 -12.11
CA ALA A 119 -1.62 -8.01 -11.02
C ALA A 119 -2.26 -6.83 -10.27
N TYR A 120 -1.50 -5.80 -9.95
CA TYR A 120 -2.03 -4.63 -9.25
C TYR A 120 -2.80 -3.69 -10.17
N THR A 121 -2.48 -3.67 -11.48
CA THR A 121 -3.32 -3.00 -12.49
C THR A 121 -4.69 -3.64 -12.55
N ALA A 122 -4.78 -4.98 -12.53
CA ALA A 122 -6.06 -5.67 -12.48
C ALA A 122 -6.86 -5.32 -11.20
N LEU A 123 -6.19 -5.21 -10.05
CA LEU A 123 -6.83 -4.73 -8.82
C LEU A 123 -7.26 -3.25 -8.90
N HIS A 124 -6.51 -2.41 -9.61
CA HIS A 124 -6.88 -1.01 -9.86
C HIS A 124 -8.11 -0.89 -10.77
N ASP A 125 -8.18 -1.70 -11.82
CA ASP A 125 -9.33 -1.76 -12.73
C ASP A 125 -10.58 -2.29 -12.02
N MET A 126 -10.38 -3.13 -10.99
CA MET A 126 -11.43 -3.55 -10.06
C MET A 126 -11.76 -2.50 -8.98
N GLY A 127 -11.09 -1.34 -8.91
CA GLY A 127 -11.36 -0.33 -7.90
C GLY A 127 -10.87 -0.68 -6.48
N LEU A 128 -9.91 -1.60 -6.37
CA LEU A 128 -9.32 -2.03 -5.10
C LEU A 128 -7.91 -1.49 -4.86
N ALA A 129 -7.14 -1.25 -5.93
CA ALA A 129 -5.84 -0.62 -5.85
C ALA A 129 -5.91 0.82 -6.31
N HIS A 130 -5.24 1.72 -5.59
CA HIS A 130 -5.34 3.15 -5.80
C HIS A 130 -3.98 3.82 -5.78
N SER A 131 -3.84 4.91 -6.54
CA SER A 131 -2.67 5.77 -6.57
C SER A 131 -2.98 7.15 -6.02
N VAL A 132 -2.01 7.74 -5.33
CA VAL A 132 -2.00 9.17 -4.97
C VAL A 132 -0.74 9.79 -5.54
N GLU A 133 -0.92 10.87 -6.28
CA GLU A 133 0.06 11.40 -7.22
C GLU A 133 0.33 12.87 -6.92
N THR A 134 1.60 13.24 -6.83
CA THR A 134 2.06 14.63 -6.69
C THR A 134 2.55 15.13 -8.04
N TRP A 135 1.90 16.17 -8.56
CA TRP A 135 2.19 16.79 -9.84
C TRP A 135 2.70 18.22 -9.67
N ILE A 136 3.69 18.62 -10.45
CA ILE A 136 4.18 20.00 -10.54
C ILE A 136 4.38 20.32 -12.02
N ASP A 137 3.80 21.41 -12.50
CA ASP A 137 3.88 21.80 -13.92
C ASP A 137 3.49 20.66 -14.88
N ASP A 138 2.43 19.92 -14.54
CA ASP A 138 1.94 18.72 -15.23
C ASP A 138 2.92 17.52 -15.32
N GLU A 139 4.01 17.56 -14.56
CA GLU A 139 4.95 16.46 -14.41
C GLU A 139 4.67 15.65 -13.14
N LEU A 140 4.66 14.31 -13.26
CA LEU A 140 4.52 13.39 -12.14
C LEU A 140 5.85 13.32 -11.37
N VAL A 141 5.92 14.00 -10.21
CA VAL A 141 7.16 14.18 -9.43
C VAL A 141 7.24 13.32 -8.18
N GLY A 142 6.15 12.66 -7.79
CA GLY A 142 6.12 11.71 -6.69
C GLY A 142 4.76 11.06 -6.56
N GLY A 143 4.68 10.04 -5.74
CA GLY A 143 3.42 9.34 -5.50
C GLY A 143 3.60 8.03 -4.77
N LEU A 144 2.48 7.38 -4.52
CA LEU A 144 2.39 6.06 -3.90
C LEU A 144 1.21 5.30 -4.49
N TYR A 145 1.23 3.99 -4.31
CA TYR A 145 0.07 3.15 -4.55
C TYR A 145 -0.15 2.18 -3.40
N GLY A 146 -1.37 1.66 -3.31
CA GLY A 146 -1.73 0.67 -2.31
C GLY A 146 -3.10 0.08 -2.58
N ILE A 147 -3.53 -0.84 -1.72
CA ILE A 147 -4.83 -1.51 -1.81
C ILE A 147 -5.74 -1.03 -0.69
N ALA A 148 -6.98 -0.73 -1.00
CA ALA A 148 -8.02 -0.42 -0.02
C ALA A 148 -8.96 -1.61 0.14
N LEU A 149 -9.07 -2.13 1.36
CA LEU A 149 -10.07 -3.14 1.71
C LEU A 149 -10.75 -2.73 3.02
N GLY A 150 -12.07 -2.55 2.97
CA GLY A 150 -12.82 -1.99 4.09
C GLY A 150 -12.25 -0.65 4.54
N LYS A 151 -11.91 -0.54 5.83
CA LYS A 151 -11.28 0.65 6.45
C LYS A 151 -9.78 0.47 6.70
N VAL A 152 -9.11 -0.34 5.87
CA VAL A 152 -7.66 -0.54 5.89
C VAL A 152 -7.07 -0.18 4.52
N PHE A 153 -6.00 0.61 4.54
CA PHE A 153 -5.19 0.87 3.35
C PHE A 153 -3.83 0.18 3.47
N PHE A 154 -3.51 -0.71 2.53
CA PHE A 154 -2.23 -1.41 2.45
C PHE A 154 -1.30 -0.63 1.54
N GLY A 155 -0.39 0.16 2.11
CA GLY A 155 0.54 0.98 1.34
C GLY A 155 1.66 0.11 0.75
N GLU A 156 1.80 0.04 -0.56
CA GLU A 156 2.72 -0.91 -1.20
C GLU A 156 4.09 -0.33 -1.45
N SER A 157 4.14 0.81 -2.15
CA SER A 157 5.37 1.50 -2.45
C SER A 157 5.13 2.96 -2.76
N MET A 158 6.21 3.73 -2.71
CA MET A 158 6.22 5.14 -3.03
C MET A 158 7.52 5.53 -3.75
N PHE A 159 7.45 6.60 -4.54
CA PHE A 159 8.59 7.18 -5.23
C PHE A 159 8.59 8.71 -5.10
N SER A 160 9.78 9.30 -5.23
CA SER A 160 9.98 10.74 -5.16
C SER A 160 11.07 11.12 -6.15
N ARG A 161 10.75 12.00 -7.11
CA ARG A 161 11.72 12.63 -8.02
C ARG A 161 12.18 13.98 -7.50
N LEU A 162 11.35 14.65 -6.70
CA LEU A 162 11.67 15.88 -5.99
C LEU A 162 11.57 15.69 -4.47
N THR A 163 12.23 16.59 -3.74
CA THR A 163 12.15 16.65 -2.28
C THR A 163 10.69 16.75 -1.82
N ASP A 164 10.34 15.93 -0.84
CA ASP A 164 9.00 15.86 -0.23
C ASP A 164 7.85 15.42 -1.14
N ALA A 165 8.05 15.16 -2.44
CA ALA A 165 6.96 14.82 -3.36
C ALA A 165 6.16 13.57 -2.93
N SER A 166 6.83 12.49 -2.51
CA SER A 166 6.18 11.32 -1.90
C SER A 166 5.47 11.62 -0.59
N LYS A 167 6.04 12.50 0.26
CA LYS A 167 5.46 12.89 1.54
C LYS A 167 4.21 13.73 1.37
N ILE A 168 4.17 14.57 0.32
CA ILE A 168 2.96 15.33 -0.05
C ILE A 168 1.83 14.35 -0.36
N ALA A 169 2.04 13.41 -1.29
CA ALA A 169 1.05 12.38 -1.62
C ALA A 169 0.62 11.59 -0.38
N PHE A 170 1.58 11.16 0.45
CA PHE A 170 1.28 10.43 1.68
C PHE A 170 0.46 11.22 2.69
N VAL A 171 0.78 12.49 2.91
CA VAL A 171 0.03 13.34 3.84
C VAL A 171 -1.40 13.56 3.33
N HIS A 172 -1.57 13.85 2.04
CA HIS A 172 -2.90 14.00 1.44
C HIS A 172 -3.72 12.70 1.49
N LEU A 173 -3.10 11.56 1.21
CA LEU A 173 -3.71 10.25 1.43
C LEU A 173 -4.20 10.12 2.87
N VAL A 174 -3.32 10.30 3.86
CA VAL A 174 -3.68 10.08 5.26
C VAL A 174 -4.79 11.03 5.70
N LYS A 175 -4.79 12.27 5.22
CA LYS A 175 -5.89 13.23 5.48
C LYS A 175 -7.21 12.79 4.85
N GLN A 176 -7.19 12.30 3.62
CA GLN A 176 -8.39 11.74 3.00
C GLN A 176 -8.89 10.51 3.75
N LEU A 177 -7.98 9.61 4.14
CA LEU A 177 -8.29 8.41 4.92
C LEU A 177 -8.87 8.76 6.31
N GLN A 178 -8.40 9.83 6.96
CA GLN A 178 -9.03 10.36 8.19
C GLN A 178 -10.48 10.78 7.93
N TYR A 179 -10.73 11.51 6.84
CA TYR A 179 -12.08 11.96 6.47
C TYR A 179 -13.02 10.80 6.13
N TRP A 180 -12.50 9.79 5.42
CA TRP A 180 -13.23 8.56 5.13
C TRP A 180 -13.26 7.55 6.28
N GLU A 181 -12.81 7.94 7.47
CA GLU A 181 -12.86 7.12 8.69
C GLU A 181 -12.13 5.77 8.56
N PHE A 182 -11.03 5.73 7.80
CA PHE A 182 -10.15 4.57 7.79
C PHE A 182 -9.47 4.42 9.16
N GLY A 183 -9.38 3.18 9.63
CA GLY A 183 -8.80 2.87 10.93
C GLY A 183 -7.31 2.61 10.89
N LEU A 184 -6.78 2.15 9.75
CA LEU A 184 -5.41 1.64 9.69
C LEU A 184 -4.77 1.81 8.30
N ILE A 185 -3.49 2.14 8.29
CA ILE A 185 -2.61 2.03 7.13
C ILE A 185 -1.56 0.96 7.45
N ASP A 186 -1.52 -0.12 6.68
CA ASP A 186 -0.45 -1.12 6.76
C ASP A 186 0.79 -0.60 6.02
N CYS A 187 1.94 -0.69 6.69
CA CYS A 187 3.25 -0.29 6.21
C CYS A 187 4.22 -1.48 6.11
N GLN A 188 3.70 -2.70 6.31
CA GLN A 188 4.41 -3.97 6.29
C GLN A 188 5.64 -4.00 7.21
N VAL A 189 6.80 -3.59 6.69
CA VAL A 189 8.11 -3.72 7.33
C VAL A 189 8.60 -2.35 7.80
N LYS A 190 9.32 -2.35 8.92
CA LYS A 190 9.84 -1.14 9.55
C LYS A 190 10.70 -0.30 8.60
N THR A 191 10.39 0.99 8.51
CA THR A 191 11.28 1.99 7.90
C THR A 191 11.43 3.23 8.77
N HIS A 192 12.63 3.81 8.82
CA HIS A 192 12.86 5.09 9.50
C HIS A 192 12.02 6.23 8.89
N HIS A 193 11.78 6.16 7.58
CA HIS A 193 10.99 7.15 6.86
C HIS A 193 9.56 7.21 7.39
N LEU A 194 8.85 6.08 7.43
CA LEU A 194 7.47 6.02 7.91
C LEU A 194 7.39 6.25 9.42
N ALA A 195 8.39 5.80 10.20
CA ALA A 195 8.45 6.08 11.64
C ALA A 195 8.48 7.58 11.93
N SER A 196 9.22 8.36 11.12
CA SER A 196 9.26 9.82 11.25
C SER A 196 7.90 10.50 10.96
N LEU A 197 7.02 9.81 10.22
CA LEU A 197 5.67 10.25 9.88
C LEU A 197 4.60 9.73 10.86
N GLY A 198 5.00 9.04 11.93
CA GLY A 198 4.11 8.56 12.98
C GLY A 198 3.83 7.06 12.99
N ALA A 199 4.31 6.32 12.00
CA ALA A 199 4.10 4.87 11.96
C ALA A 199 4.86 4.16 13.09
N ARG A 200 4.32 3.04 13.57
CA ARG A 200 4.86 2.24 14.67
C ARG A 200 4.61 0.75 14.46
N GLU A 201 5.34 -0.06 15.20
CA GLU A 201 5.20 -1.51 15.18
C GLU A 201 4.10 -1.98 16.14
N ILE A 202 3.31 -2.97 15.73
CA ILE A 202 2.37 -3.74 16.55
C ILE A 202 2.62 -5.23 16.35
N SER A 203 2.15 -6.10 17.25
CA SER A 203 2.23 -7.54 17.03
C SER A 203 1.39 -7.96 15.83
N ARG A 204 1.79 -9.06 15.16
CA ARG A 204 0.99 -9.67 14.09
C ARG A 204 -0.44 -10.01 14.53
N LEU A 205 -0.59 -10.45 15.78
CA LEU A 205 -1.89 -10.73 16.40
C LEU A 205 -2.77 -9.48 16.51
N ASN A 206 -2.23 -8.37 17.01
CA ASN A 206 -2.99 -7.12 17.09
C ASN A 206 -3.34 -6.60 15.69
N PHE A 207 -2.43 -6.78 14.73
CA PHE A 207 -2.70 -6.42 13.34
C PHE A 207 -3.86 -7.24 12.76
N SER A 208 -3.86 -8.57 12.90
CA SER A 208 -4.94 -9.42 12.39
C SER A 208 -6.29 -9.10 13.05
N GLN A 209 -6.31 -8.79 14.35
CA GLN A 209 -7.51 -8.32 15.05
C GLN A 209 -8.06 -7.01 14.48
N HIS A 210 -7.18 -6.07 14.11
CA HIS A 210 -7.60 -4.86 13.41
C HIS A 210 -8.21 -5.19 12.03
N LEU A 211 -7.61 -6.12 11.27
CA LEU A 211 -8.14 -6.52 9.97
C LEU A 211 -9.54 -7.14 10.09
N GLU A 212 -9.75 -8.05 11.03
CA GLU A 212 -11.06 -8.67 11.30
C GLU A 212 -12.15 -7.64 11.62
N THR A 213 -11.78 -6.54 12.29
CA THR A 213 -12.71 -5.48 12.67
C THR A 213 -12.96 -4.49 11.53
N LEU A 214 -11.91 -4.11 10.79
CA LEU A 214 -11.95 -3.02 9.81
C LEU A 214 -12.29 -3.48 8.40
N ILE A 215 -12.11 -4.77 8.10
CA ILE A 215 -12.44 -5.36 6.80
C ILE A 215 -13.77 -6.11 6.94
N THR A 216 -14.87 -5.38 6.76
CA THR A 216 -16.20 -5.98 6.67
C THR A 216 -16.52 -6.38 5.24
N ASP A 217 -17.46 -7.31 5.06
CA ASP A 217 -18.00 -7.60 3.74
C ASP A 217 -18.84 -6.41 3.28
N GLY A 218 -18.36 -5.74 2.24
CA GLY A 218 -18.93 -4.52 1.68
C GLY A 218 -18.50 -4.35 0.23
N GLU A 219 -19.16 -3.44 -0.47
CA GLU A 219 -18.97 -3.23 -1.91
C GLU A 219 -17.51 -2.91 -2.25
N ILE A 220 -17.07 -3.45 -3.38
CA ILE A 220 -15.83 -3.07 -4.04
C ILE A 220 -15.93 -1.56 -4.36
N GLY A 221 -14.93 -0.78 -3.95
CA GLY A 221 -14.92 0.66 -4.15
C GLY A 221 -14.84 1.05 -5.63
N ASP A 222 -15.35 2.23 -5.97
CA ASP A 222 -15.07 2.87 -7.25
C ASP A 222 -13.66 3.49 -7.25
N LYS A 223 -13.21 3.95 -8.42
CA LYS A 223 -11.98 4.75 -8.53
C LYS A 223 -12.04 5.96 -7.59
N TRP A 224 -10.92 6.24 -6.94
CA TRP A 224 -10.80 7.36 -6.01
C TRP A 224 -10.76 8.68 -6.74
N ASN A 225 -11.60 9.59 -6.28
CA ASN A 225 -11.54 11.00 -6.62
C ASN A 225 -11.53 11.78 -5.31
N PHE A 226 -10.39 12.36 -4.95
CA PHE A 226 -10.29 13.17 -3.75
C PHE A 226 -11.14 14.43 -3.93
N GLU A 227 -12.17 14.59 -3.09
CA GLU A 227 -13.01 15.78 -3.11
C GLU A 227 -12.14 17.02 -2.88
N ARG A 228 -12.32 18.05 -3.74
CA ARG A 228 -11.52 19.29 -3.69
C ARG A 228 -11.48 19.97 -2.31
N MET A 229 -12.47 19.71 -1.46
CA MET A 229 -12.62 20.33 -0.14
C MET A 229 -11.46 20.01 0.84
N LEU A 230 -10.67 18.97 0.57
CA LEU A 230 -9.57 18.52 1.43
C LEU A 230 -8.18 18.95 0.93
N LEU A 231 -8.10 19.65 -0.21
CA LEU A 231 -6.83 20.19 -0.73
C LEU A 231 -6.39 21.47 0.00
N GLU A 232 -7.24 22.04 0.86
CA GLU A 232 -6.98 23.28 1.64
C GLU A 232 -6.64 23.01 3.12
N ILE A 233 -6.33 21.76 3.51
CA ILE A 233 -6.15 21.34 4.92
C ILE A 233 -4.91 21.97 5.62
N PHE A 234 -4.05 22.69 4.90
CA PHE A 234 -2.78 23.20 5.43
C PHE A 234 -2.66 24.71 5.37
#